data_AF-A0A9N8YS35-F1
#
_entry.id   AF-A0A9N8YS35-F1
#
_cell.length_a   1.000
_cell.length_b   1.000
_cell.length_c   1.000
_cell.angle_alpha   90.00
_cell.angle_beta   90.00
_cell.angle_gamma   90.00
#
_symmetry.space_group_name_H-M   'P 1'
#
loop_
_entity.id
_entity.type
_entity.pdbx_description
1 polymer ?
#
loop_
_entity_poly.entity_id
_entity_poly.type
_entity_poly.pdbx_seq_one_letter_code
_entity_poly.pdbx_strand_id
1 'polypeptide(L)'
;MNNFVQKKDQSLTISSKSEEIQEITSQQNSTLNPITRKDAREHLEDLQKRFQAVVRRKKEGASRKRNIQEEQTSKKLEEKNLDRENDLKTKNIKKHKWSFASATTEFTPLPQSIAHYIGMNSQLKDVDHGRLNPKGILEKQLDQAIREGNLNLATKLSDEIAEQDYKKTVKEAIERKEFAEAKQREEKARANRKKPKLKWGFETKQRWETKSNM
;
A
#
# COMPACT_ATOMS: atom_id res chain seq x y z
N MET A 1 -15.55 -70.51 20.72
CA MET A 1 -15.86 -71.64 19.81
C MET A 1 -17.05 -71.23 18.95
N ASN A 2 -17.02 -71.64 17.67
CA ASN A 2 -18.10 -71.63 16.69
C ASN A 2 -18.47 -70.27 16.05
N ASN A 3 -17.83 -69.96 14.93
CA ASN A 3 -18.40 -69.12 13.85
C ASN A 3 -17.80 -69.51 12.48
N PHE A 4 -17.71 -70.81 12.17
CA PHE A 4 -17.13 -71.31 10.91
C PHE A 4 -18.12 -72.07 10.01
N VAL A 5 -19.43 -71.98 10.25
CA VAL A 5 -20.40 -72.83 9.51
C VAL A 5 -21.38 -72.07 8.60
N GLN A 6 -21.53 -70.74 8.70
CA GLN A 6 -22.60 -70.04 7.98
C GLN A 6 -22.25 -69.47 6.59
N LYS A 7 -21.07 -69.78 6.02
CA LYS A 7 -20.67 -69.19 4.72
C LYS A 7 -21.12 -69.96 3.47
N LYS A 8 -21.65 -71.19 3.60
CA LYS A 8 -22.01 -72.01 2.41
C LYS A 8 -23.44 -71.78 1.90
N ASP A 9 -24.34 -71.25 2.72
CA ASP A 9 -25.75 -71.12 2.31
C ASP A 9 -26.08 -69.76 1.68
N GLN A 10 -25.25 -68.72 1.91
CA GLN A 10 -25.48 -67.38 1.34
C GLN A 10 -25.19 -67.28 -0.16
N SER A 11 -24.33 -68.15 -0.71
CA SER A 11 -23.95 -68.09 -2.12
C SER A 11 -25.06 -68.56 -3.07
N LEU A 12 -25.95 -69.44 -2.63
CA LEU A 12 -27.08 -69.92 -3.45
C LEU A 12 -28.19 -68.85 -3.58
N THR A 13 -28.39 -68.02 -2.56
CA THR A 13 -29.37 -66.92 -2.59
C THR A 13 -28.96 -65.70 -3.43
N ILE A 14 -27.66 -65.47 -3.64
CA ILE A 14 -27.18 -64.31 -4.42
C ILE A 14 -27.30 -64.60 -5.93
N SER A 15 -27.11 -65.86 -6.34
CA SER A 15 -27.23 -66.27 -7.75
C SER A 15 -28.64 -66.10 -8.30
N SER A 16 -29.68 -66.53 -7.55
CA SER A 16 -31.07 -66.38 -7.99
C SER A 16 -31.53 -64.92 -8.03
N LYS A 17 -31.03 -64.06 -7.14
CA LYS A 17 -31.34 -62.62 -7.18
C LYS A 17 -30.66 -61.89 -8.35
N SER A 18 -29.48 -62.33 -8.79
CA SER A 18 -28.83 -61.75 -9.96
C SER A 18 -29.50 -62.14 -11.27
N GLU A 19 -30.05 -63.36 -11.36
CA GLU A 19 -30.81 -63.81 -12.54
C GLU A 19 -32.15 -63.07 -12.66
N GLU A 20 -32.85 -62.85 -11.54
CA GLU A 20 -34.12 -62.11 -11.49
C GLU A 20 -33.94 -60.63 -11.88
N ILE A 21 -32.82 -59.99 -11.50
CA ILE A 21 -32.51 -58.60 -11.90
C ILE A 21 -32.15 -58.50 -13.40
N GLN A 22 -31.48 -59.51 -13.97
CA GLN A 22 -31.15 -59.54 -15.39
C GLN A 22 -32.40 -59.76 -16.27
N GLU A 23 -33.37 -60.53 -15.80
CA GLU A 23 -34.63 -60.74 -16.52
C GLU A 23 -35.52 -59.49 -16.49
N ILE A 24 -35.58 -58.78 -15.35
CA ILE A 24 -36.33 -57.51 -15.21
C ILE A 24 -35.71 -56.38 -16.07
N THR A 25 -34.38 -56.27 -16.12
CA THR A 25 -33.72 -55.26 -16.99
C THR A 25 -33.83 -55.60 -18.48
N SER A 26 -33.92 -56.88 -18.85
CA SER A 26 -34.10 -57.28 -20.25
C SER A 26 -35.53 -57.00 -20.74
N GLN A 27 -36.53 -57.15 -19.87
CA GLN A 27 -37.93 -56.85 -20.19
C GLN A 27 -38.20 -55.33 -20.27
N GLN A 28 -37.58 -54.52 -19.40
CA GLN A 28 -37.75 -53.05 -19.40
C GLN A 28 -37.04 -52.34 -20.57
N ASN A 29 -36.07 -52.97 -21.22
CA ASN A 29 -35.34 -52.39 -22.34
C ASN A 29 -36.03 -52.59 -23.71
N SER A 30 -37.15 -53.30 -23.76
CA SER A 30 -37.93 -53.55 -25.00
C SER A 30 -39.02 -52.52 -25.27
N THR A 31 -39.36 -51.67 -24.31
CA THR A 31 -40.54 -50.76 -24.34
C THR A 31 -40.21 -49.27 -24.30
N LEU A 32 -39.05 -48.86 -24.82
CA LEU A 32 -38.72 -47.44 -24.99
C LEU A 32 -38.26 -47.13 -26.41
N ASN A 33 -38.99 -46.21 -27.05
CA ASN A 33 -38.74 -45.74 -28.42
C ASN A 33 -37.27 -45.30 -28.62
N PRO A 34 -36.62 -45.65 -29.74
CA PRO A 34 -35.20 -45.36 -29.99
C PRO A 34 -34.88 -43.85 -30.08
N ILE A 35 -35.90 -43.01 -30.28
CA ILE A 35 -35.81 -41.56 -30.39
C ILE A 35 -35.42 -40.94 -29.02
N THR A 36 -36.04 -41.38 -27.93
CA THR A 36 -35.79 -40.81 -26.58
C THR A 36 -34.43 -41.20 -25.99
N ARG A 37 -33.81 -42.28 -26.48
CA ARG A 37 -32.46 -42.71 -26.07
C ARG A 37 -31.35 -41.86 -26.69
N LYS A 38 -31.56 -41.35 -27.91
CA LYS A 38 -30.59 -40.45 -28.55
C LYS A 38 -30.60 -39.08 -27.87
N ASP A 39 -31.79 -38.54 -27.61
CA ASP A 39 -31.96 -37.26 -26.92
C ASP A 39 -31.37 -37.28 -25.49
N ALA A 40 -31.55 -38.40 -24.76
CA ALA A 40 -30.97 -38.57 -23.43
C ALA A 40 -29.43 -38.66 -23.45
N ARG A 41 -28.84 -39.25 -24.51
CA ARG A 41 -27.38 -39.32 -24.70
C ARG A 41 -26.80 -37.96 -25.06
N GLU A 42 -27.44 -37.23 -25.97
CA GLU A 42 -27.03 -35.87 -26.35
C GLU A 42 -27.11 -34.91 -25.15
N HIS A 43 -28.16 -35.02 -24.34
CA HIS A 43 -28.28 -34.24 -23.10
C HIS A 43 -27.16 -34.56 -22.10
N LEU A 44 -26.78 -35.84 -21.95
CA LEU A 44 -25.67 -36.24 -21.09
C LEU A 44 -24.32 -35.71 -21.59
N GLU A 45 -24.08 -35.75 -22.90
CA GLU A 45 -22.88 -35.18 -23.51
C GLU A 45 -22.81 -33.66 -23.33
N ASP A 46 -23.94 -32.96 -23.46
CA ASP A 46 -24.01 -31.51 -23.25
C ASP A 46 -23.73 -31.15 -21.78
N LEU A 47 -24.26 -31.93 -20.83
CA LEU A 47 -23.92 -31.80 -19.40
C LEU A 47 -22.43 -32.02 -19.13
N GLN A 48 -21.81 -33.03 -19.75
CA GLN A 48 -20.37 -33.28 -19.61
C GLN A 48 -19.53 -32.13 -20.20
N LYS A 49 -19.91 -31.59 -21.36
CA LYS A 49 -19.24 -30.43 -21.97
C LYS A 49 -19.36 -29.19 -21.07
N ARG A 50 -20.55 -28.92 -20.52
CA ARG A 50 -20.78 -27.81 -19.58
C ARG A 50 -19.94 -27.95 -18.30
N PHE A 51 -19.86 -29.16 -17.74
CA PHE A 51 -19.04 -29.42 -16.56
C PHE A 51 -17.54 -29.15 -16.83
N GLN A 52 -17.01 -29.65 -17.94
CA GLN A 52 -15.62 -29.38 -18.33
C GLN A 52 -15.36 -27.89 -18.57
N ALA A 53 -16.30 -27.16 -19.16
CA ALA A 53 -16.20 -25.72 -19.37
C ALA A 53 -16.18 -24.93 -18.03
N VAL A 54 -16.90 -25.38 -17.01
CA VAL A 54 -16.85 -24.78 -15.66
C VAL A 54 -15.50 -25.05 -14.99
N VAL A 55 -14.96 -26.26 -15.11
CA VAL A 55 -13.63 -26.61 -14.58
C VAL A 55 -12.54 -25.78 -15.26
N ARG A 56 -12.61 -25.59 -16.58
CA ARG A 56 -11.70 -24.71 -17.34
C ARG A 56 -11.78 -23.27 -16.87
N ARG A 57 -12.99 -22.68 -16.77
CA ARG A 57 -13.18 -21.32 -16.24
C ARG A 57 -12.63 -21.13 -14.82
N LYS A 58 -12.77 -22.14 -13.96
CA LYS A 58 -12.21 -22.09 -12.59
C LYS A 58 -10.68 -22.11 -12.60
N LYS A 59 -10.06 -22.93 -13.45
CA LYS A 59 -8.60 -22.97 -13.63
C LYS A 59 -8.06 -21.66 -14.24
N GLU A 60 -8.72 -21.13 -15.27
CA GLU A 60 -8.36 -19.85 -15.89
C GLU A 60 -8.52 -18.68 -14.92
N GLY A 61 -9.61 -18.65 -14.14
CA GLY A 61 -9.83 -17.64 -13.10
C GLY A 61 -8.76 -17.70 -12.00
N ALA A 62 -8.33 -18.90 -11.61
CA ALA A 62 -7.22 -19.07 -10.66
C ALA A 62 -5.87 -18.62 -11.26
N SER A 63 -5.60 -18.91 -12.53
CA SER A 63 -4.39 -18.44 -13.23
C SER A 63 -4.38 -16.93 -13.41
N ARG A 64 -5.52 -16.30 -13.74
CA ARG A 64 -5.66 -14.84 -13.82
C ARG A 64 -5.41 -14.17 -12.48
N LYS A 65 -5.94 -14.73 -11.38
CA LYS A 65 -5.69 -14.23 -10.03
C LYS A 65 -4.20 -14.31 -9.63
N ARG A 66 -3.53 -15.42 -9.96
CA ARG A 66 -2.07 -15.57 -9.75
C ARG A 66 -1.27 -14.56 -10.57
N ASN A 67 -1.60 -14.39 -11.85
CA ASN A 67 -0.91 -13.44 -12.72
C ASN A 67 -1.09 -11.98 -12.25
N ILE A 68 -2.30 -11.60 -11.82
CA ILE A 68 -2.54 -10.27 -11.23
C ILE A 68 -1.72 -10.10 -9.94
N GLN A 69 -1.64 -11.12 -9.08
CA GLN A 69 -0.84 -11.05 -7.87
C GLN A 69 0.66 -10.93 -8.19
N GLU A 70 1.17 -11.70 -9.14
CA GLU A 70 2.55 -11.63 -9.63
C GLU A 70 2.86 -10.24 -10.21
N GLU A 71 2.00 -9.69 -11.06
CA GLU A 71 2.15 -8.36 -11.64
C GLU A 71 2.16 -7.26 -10.57
N GLN A 72 1.31 -7.36 -9.55
CA GLN A 72 1.30 -6.44 -8.41
C GLN A 72 2.56 -6.57 -7.55
N THR A 73 3.07 -7.79 -7.36
CA THR A 73 4.33 -8.01 -6.62
C THR A 73 5.55 -7.51 -7.37
N SER A 74 5.60 -7.67 -8.69
CA SER A 74 6.66 -7.18 -9.56
C SER A 74 6.68 -5.65 -9.59
N LYS A 75 5.52 -4.99 -9.73
CA LYS A 75 5.40 -3.53 -9.65
C LYS A 75 5.87 -2.99 -8.29
N LYS A 76 5.51 -3.67 -7.20
CA LYS A 76 5.96 -3.29 -5.85
C LYS A 76 7.46 -3.48 -5.62
N LEU A 77 8.06 -4.48 -6.26
CA LEU A 77 9.51 -4.70 -6.21
C LEU A 77 10.24 -3.62 -7.04
N GLU A 78 9.68 -3.24 -8.18
CA GLU A 78 10.19 -2.20 -9.06
C GLU A 78 10.13 -0.80 -8.41
N GLU A 79 9.02 -0.45 -7.74
CA GLU A 79 8.92 0.76 -6.90
C GLU A 79 9.99 0.78 -5.79
N LYS A 80 10.17 -0.33 -5.07
CA LYS A 80 11.21 -0.42 -4.03
C LYS A 80 12.63 -0.27 -4.58
N ASN A 81 12.88 -0.75 -5.79
CA ASN A 81 14.18 -0.62 -6.45
C ASN A 81 14.41 0.81 -6.93
N LEU A 82 13.39 1.49 -7.45
CA LEU A 82 13.43 2.91 -7.80
C LEU A 82 13.69 3.79 -6.57
N ASP A 83 13.04 3.50 -5.43
CA ASP A 83 13.28 4.20 -4.17
C ASP A 83 14.73 4.00 -3.67
N ARG A 84 15.25 2.77 -3.75
CA ARG A 84 16.66 2.46 -3.41
C ARG A 84 17.64 3.16 -4.34
N GLU A 85 17.35 3.23 -5.63
CA GLU A 85 18.22 3.89 -6.60
C GLU A 85 18.25 5.41 -6.38
N ASN A 86 17.10 6.01 -6.04
CA ASN A 86 16.99 7.41 -5.65
C ASN A 86 17.71 7.70 -4.32
N ASP A 87 17.65 6.80 -3.34
CA ASP A 87 18.43 6.87 -2.10
C ASP A 87 19.95 6.79 -2.34
N LEU A 88 20.40 5.98 -3.31
CA LEU A 88 21.81 5.89 -3.68
C LEU A 88 22.28 7.12 -4.46
N LYS A 89 21.44 7.69 -5.34
CA LYS A 89 21.72 8.93 -6.06
C LYS A 89 21.77 10.15 -5.12
N THR A 90 20.88 10.24 -4.14
CA THR A 90 20.93 11.31 -3.11
C THR A 90 22.14 11.18 -2.18
N LYS A 91 22.61 9.95 -1.90
CA LYS A 91 23.88 9.71 -1.18
C LYS A 91 25.12 10.07 -2.00
N ASN A 92 25.09 9.92 -3.33
CA ASN A 92 26.21 10.33 -4.19
C ASN A 92 26.27 11.85 -4.43
N ILE A 93 25.14 12.56 -4.42
CA ILE A 93 25.10 14.04 -4.48
C ILE A 93 25.61 14.66 -3.16
N LYS A 94 25.47 13.97 -2.03
CA LYS A 94 26.02 14.41 -0.72
C LYS A 94 27.54 14.25 -0.58
N LYS A 95 28.26 13.80 -1.62
CA LYS A 95 29.73 13.79 -1.68
C LYS A 95 30.31 15.05 -2.32
N HIS A 96 29.52 16.10 -2.56
CA HIS A 96 30.10 17.41 -2.76
C HIS A 96 30.75 17.83 -1.43
N LYS A 97 32.07 17.70 -1.40
CA LYS A 97 32.98 18.05 -0.30
C LYS A 97 32.55 19.36 0.34
N TRP A 98 31.97 19.29 1.53
CA TRP A 98 32.17 20.34 2.50
C TRP A 98 33.50 20.02 3.16
N SER A 99 34.58 20.47 2.55
CA SER A 99 35.85 20.55 3.25
C SER A 99 35.63 21.52 4.41
N PHE A 100 35.55 20.99 5.62
CA PHE A 100 35.77 21.78 6.82
C PHE A 100 37.25 22.15 6.81
N ALA A 101 37.57 23.23 6.10
CA ALA A 101 38.87 23.88 6.23
C ALA A 101 38.99 24.27 7.70
N SER A 102 39.97 23.68 8.37
CA SER A 102 40.29 23.96 9.76
C SER A 102 40.56 25.44 9.98
N ALA A 103 40.03 25.94 11.09
CA ALA A 103 40.52 27.10 11.84
C ALA A 103 40.49 28.46 11.11
N THR A 104 39.35 29.14 11.23
CA THR A 104 39.23 30.48 11.84
C THR A 104 37.75 30.75 12.12
N THR A 105 37.45 31.45 13.20
CA THR A 105 36.15 32.03 13.57
C THR A 105 35.70 33.08 12.56
N GLU A 106 35.51 32.67 11.32
CA GLU A 106 34.93 33.50 10.25
C GLU A 106 33.50 33.03 10.07
N PHE A 107 32.55 33.88 10.47
CA PHE A 107 31.12 33.66 10.28
C PHE A 107 30.83 33.49 8.78
N THR A 108 30.85 32.25 8.28
CA THR A 108 30.52 32.00 6.88
C THR A 108 29.07 32.43 6.66
N PRO A 109 28.82 33.47 5.85
CA PRO A 109 27.47 33.98 5.68
C PRO A 109 26.62 32.87 5.05
N LEU A 110 25.45 32.64 5.65
CA LEU A 110 24.47 31.69 5.15
C LEU A 110 24.19 31.97 3.68
N PRO A 111 24.03 30.93 2.84
CA PRO A 111 23.67 31.14 1.45
C PRO A 111 22.35 31.93 1.39
N GLN A 112 22.33 32.96 0.56
CA GLN A 112 21.22 33.92 0.45
C GLN A 112 19.86 33.24 0.20
N SER A 113 19.88 32.06 -0.45
CA SER A 113 18.69 31.24 -0.70
C SER A 113 18.02 30.67 0.55
N ILE A 114 18.76 30.48 1.66
CA ILE A 114 18.25 29.95 2.93
C ILE A 114 17.96 31.09 3.90
N ALA A 115 18.73 32.18 3.84
CA ALA A 115 18.59 33.33 4.72
C ALA A 115 17.16 33.89 4.77
N HIS A 116 16.45 33.92 3.63
CA HIS A 116 15.05 34.35 3.57
C HIS A 116 14.09 33.49 4.43
N TYR A 117 14.41 32.20 4.62
CA TYR A 117 13.58 31.25 5.37
C TYR A 117 13.88 31.22 6.87
N ILE A 118 14.89 31.95 7.32
CA ILE A 118 15.22 32.08 8.74
C ILE A 118 14.24 33.06 9.37
N GLY A 119 13.65 32.68 10.51
CA GLY A 119 12.71 33.54 11.25
C GLY A 119 11.32 33.69 10.61
N MET A 120 11.07 33.12 9.43
CA MET A 120 9.72 33.03 8.87
C MET A 120 8.79 32.31 9.84
N ASN A 121 7.60 32.89 10.07
CA ASN A 121 6.58 32.35 10.97
C ASN A 121 7.05 32.22 12.44
N SER A 122 8.05 32.99 12.88
CA SER A 122 8.41 33.06 14.31
C SER A 122 7.23 33.47 15.20
N GLN A 123 6.33 34.31 14.65
CA GLN A 123 5.09 34.77 15.29
C GLN A 123 4.03 33.67 15.47
N LEU A 124 4.12 32.58 14.70
CA LEU A 124 3.19 31.45 14.79
C LEU A 124 3.67 30.38 15.78
N LYS A 125 4.82 30.58 16.43
CA LYS A 125 5.24 29.70 17.53
C LYS A 125 4.34 29.98 18.72
N ASP A 126 3.87 28.92 19.37
CA ASP A 126 3.09 29.04 20.59
C ASP A 126 3.84 29.90 21.62
N VAL A 127 3.13 30.85 22.23
CA VAL A 127 3.67 31.65 23.31
C VAL A 127 3.83 30.75 24.52
N ASP A 128 5.03 30.66 25.05
CA ASP A 128 5.28 29.85 26.24
C ASP A 128 4.46 30.41 27.41
N HIS A 129 3.48 29.64 27.88
CA HIS A 129 2.54 30.02 28.94
C HIS A 129 3.19 29.98 30.35
N GLY A 130 4.48 30.32 30.43
CA GLY A 130 5.25 30.37 31.67
C GLY A 130 5.76 29.00 32.16
N ARG A 131 5.62 27.92 31.38
CA ARG A 131 6.20 26.62 31.73
C ARG A 131 7.54 26.48 31.03
N LEU A 132 8.58 27.02 31.68
CA LEU A 132 9.96 26.87 31.21
C LEU A 132 10.24 25.41 30.86
N ASN A 133 10.65 25.18 29.62
CA ASN A 133 11.14 23.87 29.21
C ASN A 133 12.25 23.41 30.17
N PRO A 134 12.28 22.12 30.54
CA PRO A 134 13.32 21.62 31.43
C PRO A 134 14.69 21.86 30.77
N LYS A 135 15.63 22.39 31.56
CA LYS A 135 16.98 22.69 31.08
C LYS A 135 17.65 21.47 30.43
N GLY A 136 18.33 21.73 29.32
CA GLY A 136 19.12 20.74 28.60
C GLY A 136 20.32 20.21 29.41
N ILE A 137 20.98 19.17 28.90
CA ILE A 137 22.18 18.61 29.55
C ILE A 137 23.34 19.62 29.53
N LEU A 138 23.58 20.26 28.39
CA LEU A 138 24.63 21.28 28.23
C LEU A 138 24.38 22.50 29.13
N GLU A 139 23.12 22.95 29.23
CA GLU A 139 22.75 24.06 30.11
C GLU A 139 22.99 23.72 31.60
N LYS A 140 22.68 22.48 32.02
CA LYS A 140 22.97 22.02 33.38
C LYS A 140 24.47 21.96 33.66
N GLN A 141 25.26 21.52 32.68
CA GLN A 141 26.72 21.50 32.77
C GLN A 141 27.31 22.91 32.80
N LEU A 142 26.72 23.84 32.05
CA LEU A 142 27.07 25.26 32.09
C LEU A 142 26.81 25.85 33.48
N ASP A 143 25.63 25.61 34.05
CA ASP A 143 25.29 26.04 35.42
C ASP A 143 26.27 25.43 36.45
N GLN A 144 26.69 24.18 36.26
CA GLN A 144 27.65 23.51 37.14
C GLN A 144 29.04 24.15 37.03
N ALA A 145 29.54 24.39 35.81
CA ALA A 145 30.83 25.03 35.57
C ALA A 145 30.89 26.45 36.15
N ILE A 146 29.78 27.20 36.08
CA ILE A 146 29.65 28.52 36.70
C ILE A 146 29.71 28.41 38.23
N ARG A 147 29.00 27.45 38.83
CA ARG A 147 29.03 27.20 40.28
C ARG A 147 30.42 26.81 40.79
N GLU A 148 31.16 26.05 40.00
CA GLU A 148 32.55 25.66 40.29
C GLU A 148 33.56 26.79 40.02
N GLY A 149 33.14 27.88 39.38
CA GLY A 149 34.00 29.02 39.03
C GLY A 149 34.92 28.76 37.82
N ASN A 150 34.70 27.69 37.06
CA ASN A 150 35.51 27.37 35.89
C ASN A 150 35.00 28.10 34.64
N LEU A 151 35.43 29.36 34.49
CA LEU A 151 35.00 30.24 33.40
C LEU A 151 35.40 29.73 32.01
N ASN A 152 36.57 29.09 31.88
CA ASN A 152 37.06 28.58 30.60
C ASN A 152 36.22 27.41 30.06
N LEU A 153 35.63 26.62 30.97
CA LEU A 153 34.72 25.54 30.62
C LEU A 153 33.36 26.15 30.25
N ALA A 154 32.86 27.08 31.06
CA ALA A 154 31.59 27.75 30.84
C ALA A 154 31.52 28.45 29.48
N THR A 155 32.59 29.15 29.06
CA THR A 155 32.66 29.79 27.74
C THR A 155 32.55 28.78 26.60
N LYS A 156 33.30 27.67 26.68
CA LYS A 156 33.23 26.60 25.67
C LYS A 156 31.84 25.99 25.55
N LEU A 157 31.18 25.73 26.68
CA LEU A 157 29.81 25.20 26.67
C LEU A 157 28.82 26.22 26.10
N SER A 158 29.00 27.50 26.39
CA SER A 158 28.18 28.57 25.81
C SER A 158 28.34 28.63 24.28
N ASP A 159 29.57 28.55 23.78
CA ASP A 159 29.85 28.53 22.34
C ASP A 159 29.23 27.28 21.67
N GLU A 160 29.30 26.13 22.33
CA GLU A 160 28.68 24.89 21.84
C GLU A 160 27.15 25.00 21.78
N ILE A 161 26.50 25.56 22.81
CA ILE A 161 25.05 25.80 22.81
C ILE A 161 24.67 26.72 21.64
N ALA A 162 25.41 27.80 21.45
CA ALA A 162 25.18 28.73 20.34
C ALA A 162 25.35 28.04 18.97
N GLU A 163 26.35 27.17 18.81
CA GLU A 163 26.55 26.39 17.58
C GLU A 163 25.39 25.42 17.33
N GLN A 164 24.88 24.76 18.37
CA GLN A 164 23.73 23.85 18.26
C GLN A 164 22.45 24.58 17.86
N ASP A 165 22.17 25.73 18.48
CA ASP A 165 21.02 26.57 18.15
C ASP A 165 21.10 27.13 16.73
N TYR A 166 22.31 27.51 16.30
CA TYR A 166 22.56 27.92 14.92
C TYR A 166 22.27 26.77 13.94
N LYS A 167 22.83 25.57 14.18
CA LYS A 167 22.58 24.38 13.35
C LYS A 167 21.09 24.04 13.27
N LYS A 168 20.37 24.12 14.39
CA LYS A 168 18.92 23.90 14.45
C LYS A 168 18.17 24.92 13.58
N THR A 169 18.51 26.20 13.71
CA THR A 169 17.91 27.28 12.90
C THR A 169 18.13 27.07 11.41
N VAL A 170 19.34 26.68 11.01
CA VAL A 170 19.67 26.38 9.60
C VAL A 170 18.88 25.17 9.10
N LYS A 171 18.79 24.10 9.90
CA LYS A 171 18.01 22.91 9.55
C LYS A 171 16.54 23.24 9.33
N GLU A 172 15.93 23.98 10.26
CA GLU A 172 14.53 24.40 10.12
C GLU A 172 14.31 25.27 8.87
N ALA A 173 15.27 26.15 8.52
CA ALA A 173 15.19 26.97 7.33
C ALA A 173 15.28 26.14 6.03
N ILE A 174 16.10 25.08 6.01
CA ILE A 174 16.16 24.14 4.88
C ILE A 174 14.83 23.40 4.73
N GLU A 175 14.27 22.87 5.82
CA GLU A 175 12.98 22.17 5.80
C GLU A 175 11.85 23.07 5.26
N ARG A 176 11.83 24.35 5.67
CA ARG A 176 10.87 25.34 5.15
C ARG A 176 11.03 25.59 3.65
N LYS A 177 12.27 25.70 3.17
CA LYS A 177 12.55 25.87 1.74
C LYS A 177 12.06 24.66 0.94
N GLU A 178 12.38 23.45 1.38
CA GLU A 178 11.95 22.21 0.73
C GLU A 178 10.41 22.10 0.69
N PHE A 179 9.74 22.46 1.78
CA PHE A 179 8.29 22.49 1.84
C PHE A 179 7.68 23.51 0.87
N ALA A 180 8.25 24.72 0.79
CA ALA A 180 7.78 25.75 -0.15
C ALA A 180 7.92 25.29 -1.61
N GLU A 181 9.06 24.69 -1.96
CA GLU A 181 9.30 24.14 -3.30
C GLU A 181 8.36 22.97 -3.62
N ALA A 182 8.16 22.06 -2.66
CA ALA A 182 7.23 20.95 -2.80
C ALA A 182 5.79 21.43 -3.02
N LYS A 183 5.34 22.41 -2.23
CA LYS A 183 4.01 23.02 -2.36
C LYS A 183 3.82 23.69 -3.72
N GLN A 184 4.81 24.47 -4.19
CA GLN A 184 4.76 25.07 -5.52
C GLN A 184 4.71 24.02 -6.63
N ARG A 185 5.45 22.91 -6.50
CA ARG A 185 5.43 21.81 -7.46
C ARG A 185 4.05 21.13 -7.49
N GLU A 186 3.46 20.90 -6.32
CA GLU A 186 2.11 20.35 -6.20
C GLU A 186 1.05 21.27 -6.81
N GLU A 187 1.12 22.58 -6.54
CA GLU A 187 0.21 23.58 -7.12
C GLU A 187 0.32 23.63 -8.64
N LYS A 188 1.54 23.59 -9.20
CA LYS A 188 1.76 23.51 -10.66
C LYS A 188 1.19 22.21 -11.24
N ALA A 189 1.42 21.07 -10.57
CA ALA A 189 0.84 19.80 -10.98
C ALA A 189 -0.69 19.83 -10.91
N ARG A 190 -1.27 20.45 -9.88
CA ARG A 190 -2.72 20.62 -9.70
C ARG A 190 -3.32 21.56 -10.74
N ALA A 191 -2.63 22.64 -11.10
CA ALA A 191 -3.05 23.55 -12.16
C ALA A 191 -3.09 22.84 -13.53
N ASN A 192 -2.11 21.96 -13.78
CA ASN A 192 -2.06 21.16 -15.00
C ASN A 192 -3.08 20.01 -15.02
N ARG A 193 -3.59 19.58 -13.86
CA ARG A 193 -4.63 18.56 -13.77
C ARG A 193 -5.99 19.20 -14.05
N LYS A 194 -6.63 18.79 -15.15
CA LYS A 194 -8.02 19.12 -15.45
C LYS A 194 -8.90 18.65 -14.27
N LYS A 195 -9.62 19.57 -13.63
CA LYS A 195 -10.57 19.23 -12.57
C LYS A 195 -11.65 18.33 -13.17
N PRO A 196 -11.94 17.15 -12.59
CA PRO A 196 -13.02 16.31 -13.07
C PRO A 196 -14.32 17.09 -12.96
N LYS A 197 -15.18 17.02 -14.00
CA LYS A 197 -16.51 17.62 -13.95
C LYS A 197 -17.27 16.99 -12.79
N LEU A 198 -17.63 17.81 -11.81
CA LEU A 198 -18.41 17.39 -10.65
C LEU A 198 -19.82 17.00 -11.11
N LYS A 199 -20.19 15.73 -10.89
CA LYS A 199 -21.49 15.16 -11.31
C LYS A 199 -22.70 15.74 -10.57
N TRP A 200 -22.49 16.56 -9.54
CA TRP A 200 -23.56 17.20 -8.76
C TRP A 200 -23.87 18.62 -9.24
N GLY A 201 -23.24 19.10 -10.32
CA GLY A 201 -23.68 20.33 -10.96
C GLY A 201 -25.14 20.22 -11.38
N PHE A 202 -25.91 21.28 -11.09
CA PHE A 202 -27.30 21.44 -11.49
C PHE A 202 -27.49 21.09 -12.97
N GLU A 203 -28.04 19.92 -13.25
CA GLU A 203 -28.53 19.59 -14.58
C GLU A 203 -29.71 20.53 -14.82
N THR A 204 -29.56 21.46 -15.77
CA THR A 204 -30.60 22.44 -16.06
C THR A 204 -31.87 21.68 -16.38
N LYS A 205 -32.81 21.62 -15.42
CA LYS A 205 -34.09 20.94 -15.56
C LYS A 205 -34.70 21.50 -16.84
N GLN A 206 -34.75 20.67 -17.87
CA GLN A 206 -35.22 21.03 -19.19
C GLN A 206 -36.64 21.60 -19.02
N ARG A 207 -36.79 22.92 -19.13
CA ARG A 207 -38.02 23.65 -18.81
C ARG A 207 -39.18 23.34 -19.77
N TRP A 208 -39.00 22.40 -20.69
CA TRP A 208 -40.01 21.97 -21.66
C TRP A 208 -40.84 20.76 -21.19
N GLU A 209 -40.46 20.03 -20.14
CA GLU A 209 -41.26 18.88 -19.66
C GLU A 209 -42.37 19.23 -18.67
N THR A 210 -42.47 20.48 -18.17
CA THR A 210 -43.45 20.84 -17.12
C THR A 210 -44.44 21.94 -17.50
N LYS A 211 -44.46 22.41 -18.76
CA LYS A 211 -45.41 23.46 -19.18
C LYS A 211 -45.97 23.26 -20.58
N SER A 212 -46.45 22.06 -20.85
CA SER A 212 -47.43 21.82 -21.92
C SER A 212 -48.32 20.64 -21.55
N ASN A 213 -49.03 20.79 -20.43
CA ASN A 213 -50.21 19.98 -20.12
C ASN A 213 -51.27 20.87 -19.46
N MET A 214 -51.60 21.97 -20.14
CA MET A 214 -52.80 22.79 -19.97
C MET A 214 -53.21 23.30 -21.34
#